data_AF-A0A959YD71-F1
#
_entry.id   AF-A0A959YD71-F1
#
_cell.length_a   1.000
_cell.length_b   1.000
_cell.length_c   1.000
_cell.angle_alpha   90.00
_cell.angle_beta   90.00
_cell.angle_gamma   90.00
#
_symmetry.space_group_name_H-M   'P 1'
#
loop_
_entity.id
_entity.type
_entity.pdbx_description
1 polymer ?
#
loop_
_entity_poly.entity_id
_entity_poly.type
_entity_poly.pdbx_seq_one_letter_code
_entity_poly.pdbx_strand_id
1 'polypeptide(L)'
;MSGKEITGRGFPQYRRSANGSNFYRIESEDRFTEVQVIGSRVVVHEVFATAYPELVRIRELLDGTGSNTRPITEQDFLAVLARDVEGSVGSNGTS
;
A
#
# COMPACT_ATOMS: atom_id res chain seq x y z
N MET A 1 7.14 -33.06 16.23
CA MET A 1 6.33 -32.21 15.34
C MET A 1 7.21 -31.05 14.91
N SER A 2 7.66 -31.03 13.66
CA SER A 2 8.54 -29.96 13.16
C SER A 2 7.65 -28.78 12.79
N GLY A 3 7.69 -27.71 13.61
CA GLY A 3 7.08 -26.43 13.26
C GLY A 3 7.79 -25.90 12.01
N LYS A 4 7.15 -26.06 10.86
CA LYS A 4 7.69 -25.58 9.60
C LYS A 4 7.54 -24.07 9.60
N GLU A 5 8.66 -23.35 9.68
CA GLU A 5 8.67 -21.92 9.42
C GLU A 5 8.04 -21.66 8.04
N ILE A 6 7.05 -20.77 7.98
CA ILE A 6 6.43 -20.35 6.72
C ILE A 6 7.28 -19.22 6.13
N THR A 7 8.54 -19.51 5.81
CA THR A 7 9.44 -18.60 5.07
C THR A 7 9.20 -18.78 3.57
N GLY A 8 8.06 -18.28 3.05
CA GLY A 8 7.64 -18.59 1.68
C GLY A 8 7.19 -17.43 0.78
N ARG A 9 6.73 -16.31 1.35
CA ARG A 9 6.29 -15.15 0.56
C ARG A 9 7.43 -14.13 0.56
N GLY A 10 8.07 -13.88 -0.58
CA GLY A 10 9.11 -12.85 -0.68
C GLY A 10 8.51 -11.50 -0.29
N PHE A 11 9.04 -10.89 0.77
CA PHE A 11 8.65 -9.58 1.28
C PHE A 11 9.82 -8.60 1.10
N PRO A 12 9.55 -7.29 0.94
CA PRO A 12 8.22 -6.68 0.80
C PRO A 12 7.55 -7.00 -0.54
N GLN A 13 6.21 -6.99 -0.56
CA GLN A 13 5.44 -7.03 -1.82
C GLN A 13 4.76 -5.69 -2.07
N TYR A 14 4.72 -5.26 -3.32
CA TYR A 14 4.09 -4.00 -3.71
C TYR A 14 2.90 -4.26 -4.61
N ARG A 15 1.78 -3.59 -4.31
CA ARG A 15 0.53 -3.72 -5.07
C ARG A 15 -0.09 -2.34 -5.33
N ARG A 16 -0.88 -2.23 -6.39
CA ARG A 16 -1.74 -1.07 -6.68
C ARG A 16 -3.15 -1.53 -7.01
N SER A 17 -4.16 -0.81 -6.57
CA SER A 17 -5.55 -1.02 -7.00
C SER A 17 -5.73 -0.75 -8.50
N ALA A 18 -6.67 -1.41 -9.16
CA ALA A 18 -6.89 -1.28 -10.61
C ALA A 18 -7.27 0.15 -11.04
N ASN A 19 -8.06 0.85 -10.21
CA ASN A 19 -8.40 2.26 -10.42
C ASN A 19 -7.22 3.21 -10.14
N GLY A 20 -6.17 2.68 -9.52
CA GLY A 20 -4.93 3.37 -9.26
C GLY A 20 -4.96 4.43 -8.17
N SER A 21 -5.98 4.41 -7.30
CA SER A 21 -6.10 5.31 -6.15
C SER A 21 -5.33 4.83 -4.93
N ASN A 22 -5.11 3.52 -4.78
CA ASN A 22 -4.47 2.95 -3.58
C ASN A 22 -3.23 2.13 -3.96
N PHE A 23 -2.20 2.24 -3.13
CA PHE A 23 -0.92 1.58 -3.29
C PHE A 23 -0.54 0.93 -1.96
N TYR A 24 0.07 -0.24 -2.02
CA TYR A 24 0.32 -1.07 -0.86
C TYR A 24 1.78 -1.52 -0.86
N ARG A 25 2.45 -1.38 0.28
CA ARG A 25 3.70 -2.08 0.62
C ARG A 25 3.37 -3.06 1.72
N ILE A 26 3.48 -4.35 1.45
CA ILE A 26 3.14 -5.41 2.41
C ILE A 26 4.46 -5.92 2.98
N GLU A 27 4.74 -5.64 4.25
CA GLU A 27 6.01 -5.97 4.89
C GLU A 27 6.03 -7.39 5.51
N SER A 28 4.86 -7.93 5.87
CA SER A 28 4.72 -9.28 6.44
C SER A 28 3.30 -9.82 6.18
N GLU A 29 2.91 -10.92 6.84
CA GLU A 29 1.54 -11.47 6.74
C GLU A 29 0.48 -10.67 7.51
N ASP A 30 0.92 -9.77 8.39
CA ASP A 30 0.10 -8.99 9.32
C ASP A 30 0.43 -7.49 9.29
N ARG A 31 1.33 -7.04 8.40
CA ARG A 31 1.74 -5.64 8.29
C ARG A 31 1.75 -5.17 6.86
N PHE A 32 1.11 -4.04 6.63
CA PHE A 32 1.18 -3.32 5.37
C PHE A 32 1.09 -1.81 5.58
N THR A 33 1.72 -1.06 4.68
CA THR A 33 1.49 0.37 4.48
C THR A 33 0.53 0.56 3.32
N GLU A 34 -0.56 1.31 3.51
CA GLU A 34 -1.46 1.78 2.45
C GLU A 34 -1.24 3.27 2.18
N VAL A 35 -1.07 3.59 0.90
CA VAL A 35 -0.96 4.95 0.39
C VAL A 35 -2.18 5.22 -0.50
N GLN A 36 -3.00 6.19 -0.11
CA GLN A 36 -4.21 6.59 -0.83
C GLN A 36 -3.98 7.95 -1.50
N VAL A 37 -4.31 8.03 -2.78
CA VAL A 37 -4.27 9.26 -3.56
C VAL A 37 -5.69 9.83 -3.64
N ILE A 38 -5.89 11.00 -3.01
CA ILE A 38 -7.17 11.68 -2.95
C ILE A 38 -7.01 13.08 -3.57
N GLY A 39 -7.34 13.18 -4.86
CA GLY A 39 -7.08 14.39 -5.63
C GLY A 39 -5.58 14.67 -5.75
N SER A 40 -5.12 15.79 -5.19
CA SER A 40 -3.71 16.17 -5.11
C SER A 40 -3.01 15.71 -3.83
N ARG A 41 -3.74 15.17 -2.85
CA ARG A 41 -3.19 14.77 -1.55
C ARG A 41 -2.85 13.30 -1.51
N VAL A 42 -1.86 12.97 -0.70
CA VAL A 42 -1.51 11.58 -0.37
C VAL A 42 -1.81 11.35 1.10
N VAL A 43 -2.50 10.26 1.42
CA VAL A 43 -2.74 9.83 2.80
C VAL A 43 -2.05 8.49 3.01
N VAL A 44 -1.24 8.39 4.06
CA VAL A 44 -0.46 7.19 4.37
C VAL A 44 -0.98 6.58 5.67
N HIS A 45 -1.25 5.28 5.65
CA HIS A 45 -1.67 4.51 6.81
C HIS A 45 -0.75 3.31 6.97
N GLU A 46 -0.13 3.18 8.14
CA GLU A 46 0.57 1.96 8.55
C GLU A 46 -0.40 1.08 9.32
N VAL A 47 -0.61 -0.14 8.83
CA VAL A 47 -1.58 -1.07 9.40
C VAL A 47 -0.85 -2.27 10.00
N PHE A 48 -1.10 -2.49 11.28
CA PHE A 48 -0.74 -3.69 12.02
C PHE A 48 -2.03 -4.48 12.24
N ALA A 49 -2.25 -5.49 11.41
CA ALA A 49 -3.49 -6.24 11.36
C ALA A 49 -3.67 -7.07 12.64
N THR A 50 -4.49 -6.55 13.54
CA THR A 50 -4.86 -7.23 14.80
C THR A 50 -6.36 -7.52 14.84
N ALA A 51 -7.16 -6.74 14.13
CA ALA A 51 -8.58 -6.96 13.98
C ALA A 51 -8.89 -7.84 12.75
N TYR A 52 -9.97 -8.62 12.84
CA TYR A 52 -10.41 -9.51 11.76
C TYR A 52 -10.53 -8.84 10.38
N PRO A 53 -11.10 -7.62 10.24
CA PRO A 53 -11.17 -6.96 8.95
C PRO A 53 -9.80 -6.68 8.30
N GLU A 54 -8.81 -6.27 9.09
CA GLU A 54 -7.45 -6.00 8.60
C GLU A 54 -6.74 -7.30 8.20
N LEU A 55 -6.94 -8.37 8.98
CA LEU A 55 -6.43 -9.71 8.67
C LEU A 55 -7.01 -10.26 7.37
N VAL A 56 -8.30 -10.03 7.11
CA VAL A 56 -8.92 -10.38 5.81
C VAL A 56 -8.28 -9.54 4.71
N ARG A 57 -8.13 -8.23 4.93
CA ARG A 57 -7.59 -7.32 3.93
C ARG A 57 -6.17 -7.69 3.48
N ILE A 58 -5.26 -7.95 4.41
CA ILE A 58 -3.88 -8.31 4.07
C ILE A 58 -3.80 -9.65 3.33
N ARG A 59 -4.65 -10.62 3.68
CA ARG A 59 -4.75 -11.89 2.95
C ARG A 59 -5.21 -11.69 1.52
N GLU A 60 -6.25 -10.89 1.29
CA GLU A 60 -6.72 -10.53 -0.04
C GLU A 60 -5.63 -9.84 -0.88
N LEU A 61 -4.87 -8.92 -0.27
CA LEU A 61 -3.75 -8.25 -0.94
C LEU A 61 -2.62 -9.21 -1.33
N LEU A 62 -2.30 -10.16 -0.45
CA LEU A 62 -1.27 -11.16 -0.66
C LEU A 62 -1.65 -12.21 -1.70
N ASP A 63 -2.89 -12.69 -1.66
CA ASP A 63 -3.40 -13.70 -2.57
C ASP A 63 -3.85 -13.10 -3.91
N GLY A 64 -4.02 -11.77 -3.98
CA GLY A 64 -4.55 -11.07 -5.16
C GLY A 64 -6.04 -11.36 -5.40
N THR A 65 -6.74 -11.90 -4.41
CA THR A 65 -8.16 -12.24 -4.47
C THR A 65 -8.99 -11.06 -3.95
N GLY A 66 -10.15 -10.80 -4.57
CA GLY A 66 -11.11 -9.77 -4.13
C GLY A 66 -10.71 -8.30 -4.35
N SER A 67 -9.42 -7.95 -4.37
CA SER A 67 -8.97 -6.56 -4.30
C SER A 67 -8.85 -5.82 -5.64
N ASN A 68 -8.98 -6.50 -6.79
CA ASN A 68 -8.61 -5.95 -8.10
C ASN A 68 -7.24 -5.22 -8.06
N THR A 69 -6.27 -5.81 -7.36
CA THR A 69 -4.92 -5.24 -7.24
C THR A 69 -3.96 -5.94 -8.19
N ARG A 70 -2.95 -5.20 -8.65
CA ARG A 70 -1.86 -5.74 -9.47
C ARG A 70 -0.51 -5.51 -8.81
N PRO A 71 0.47 -6.39 -9.02
CA PRO A 71 1.87 -6.14 -8.64
C PRO A 71 2.39 -4.86 -9.29
N ILE A 72 3.20 -4.13 -8.53
CA ILE A 72 3.99 -2.98 -8.99
C ILE A 72 5.42 -3.11 -8.45
N THR A 73 6.32 -2.23 -8.89
CA THR A 73 7.67 -2.17 -8.33
C THR A 73 7.73 -1.31 -7.07
N GLU A 74 8.81 -1.46 -6.29
CA GLU A 74 9.12 -0.54 -5.20
C GLU A 74 9.23 0.92 -5.70
N GLN A 75 9.86 1.12 -6.85
CA GLN A 75 10.03 2.45 -7.45
C GLN A 75 8.69 3.11 -7.76
N ASP A 76 7.72 2.36 -8.29
CA ASP A 76 6.36 2.87 -8.53
C ASP A 76 5.68 3.32 -7.23
N PHE A 77 5.87 2.56 -6.14
CA PHE A 77 5.31 2.89 -4.83
C PHE A 77 5.95 4.17 -4.26
N LEU A 78 7.29 4.25 -4.29
CA LEU A 78 8.04 5.41 -3.79
C LEU A 78 7.72 6.69 -4.58
N ALA A 79 7.54 6.59 -5.89
CA ALA A 79 7.16 7.73 -6.73
C ALA A 79 5.81 8.34 -6.31
N VAL A 80 4.86 7.53 -5.88
CA VAL A 80 3.55 8.02 -5.40
C VAL A 80 3.65 8.60 -4.01
N LEU A 81 4.41 7.96 -3.12
CA LEU A 81 4.64 8.45 -1.76
C LEU A 81 5.27 9.85 -1.77
N ALA A 82 6.17 10.12 -2.72
CA ALA A 82 6.82 11.43 -2.87
C ALA A 82 5.88 12.56 -3.35
N ARG A 83 4.69 12.25 -3.89
CA ARG A 83 3.78 13.27 -4.45
C ARG A 83 3.26 14.28 -3.43
N ASP A 84 3.23 13.94 -2.14
CA ASP A 84 2.80 14.85 -1.09
C ASP A 84 3.77 16.05 -0.91
N VAL A 85 5.04 15.87 -1.30
CA VAL A 85 6.09 16.88 -1.11
C VAL A 85 5.97 18.03 -2.12
N GLU A 86 5.39 17.79 -3.30
CA GLU A 86 5.35 18.77 -4.40
C GLU A 86 4.07 19.64 -4.41
N GLY A 87 3.05 19.29 -3.61
CA GLY A 87 1.75 19.98 -3.60
C GLY A 87 1.65 21.26 -2.74
N SER A 88 2.72 21.65 -2.04
CA SER A 88 2.71 22.79 -1.10
C SER A 88 3.16 24.13 -1.69
N VAL A 89 3.59 24.19 -2.95
CA VAL A 89 4.05 25.44 -3.58
C VAL A 89 3.11 25.84 -4.70
N GLY A 90 2.19 26.77 -4.42
CA GLY A 90 1.57 27.58 -5.47
C GLY A 90 0.10 27.95 -5.28
N SER A 91 -0.15 29.04 -4.56
CA SER A 91 -1.20 30.00 -4.94
C SER A 91 -0.89 31.38 -4.36
N ASN A 92 0.12 32.06 -4.93
CA ASN A 92 0.16 33.53 -4.92
C ASN A 92 -0.51 34.01 -6.21
N GLY A 93 -1.83 34.10 -6.20
CA GLY A 93 -2.61 34.78 -7.23
C GLY A 93 -2.85 36.22 -6.78
N THR A 94 -1.98 37.13 -7.21
CA THR A 94 -2.25 38.57 -7.23
C THR A 94 -3.05 38.88 -8.49
N SER A 95 -4.23 39.47 -8.33
CA SER A 95 -4.86 40.40 -9.27
C SER A 95 -5.93 41.18 -8.52
#